data_AF-A0A961SXZ7-F1
#
_entry.id   AF-A0A961SXZ7-F1
#
_cell.length_a   1.000
_cell.length_b   1.000
_cell.length_c   1.000
_cell.angle_alpha   90.00
_cell.angle_beta   90.00
_cell.angle_gamma   90.00
#
_symmetry.space_group_name_H-M   'P 1'
#
loop_
_entity.id
_entity.type
_entity.pdbx_description
1 polymer ?
#
loop_
_entity_poly.entity_id
_entity_poly.type
_entity_poly.pdbx_seq_one_letter_code
_entity_poly.pdbx_strand_id
1 'polypeptide(L)'
;HHKLCHTLGGSFDLPHAETHAIVLPHAIAFNARAAKVELAPITELFGGTNAGHALHAFATRCDAPVALRELGLRESDLGRAADLAVKNPYWNPQPVSQAEILLLLQNAWAGEPPAF
;
A
#
# COMPACT_ATOMS: atom_id res chain seq x y z
N HIS A 1 6.79 -0.23 -0.97
CA HIS A 1 6.27 -0.75 0.30
C HIS A 1 7.04 -0.24 1.52
N HIS A 2 8.25 -0.75 1.83
CA HIS A 2 8.99 -0.41 3.06
C HIS A 2 9.19 1.10 3.29
N LYS A 3 9.58 1.86 2.26
CA LYS A 3 9.75 3.32 2.37
C LYS A 3 8.45 4.04 2.73
N LEU A 4 7.32 3.63 2.16
CA LEU A 4 6.02 4.19 2.52
C LEU A 4 5.65 3.86 3.98
N CYS A 5 5.89 2.64 4.43
CA CYS A 5 5.64 2.24 5.83
C CYS A 5 6.54 3.01 6.82
N HIS A 6 7.82 3.23 6.48
CA HIS A 6 8.70 4.08 7.30
C HIS A 6 8.23 5.53 7.35
N THR A 7 7.79 6.10 6.24
CA THR A 7 7.21 7.45 6.22
C THR A 7 5.98 7.53 7.12
N LEU A 8 5.08 6.55 7.02
CA LEU A 8 3.85 6.50 7.80
C LEU A 8 4.11 6.32 9.30
N GLY A 9 4.89 5.31 9.68
CA GLY A 9 5.24 5.06 11.08
C GLY A 9 6.06 6.20 11.69
N GLY A 10 7.05 6.74 10.98
CA GLY A 10 7.91 7.79 11.50
C GLY A 10 7.26 9.18 11.58
N SER A 11 6.30 9.48 10.70
CA SER A 11 5.69 10.82 10.62
C SER A 11 4.32 10.92 11.29
N PHE A 12 3.64 9.79 11.50
CA PHE A 12 2.27 9.73 12.03
C PHE A 12 2.11 8.72 13.17
N ASP A 13 3.21 8.13 13.66
CA ASP A 13 3.22 7.22 14.82
C ASP A 13 2.30 6.00 14.67
N LEU A 14 2.15 5.51 13.44
CA LEU A 14 1.32 4.33 13.16
C LEU A 14 2.01 3.03 13.62
N PRO A 15 1.26 2.06 14.18
CA PRO A 15 1.82 0.80 14.65
C PRO A 15 2.40 -0.01 13.50
N HIS A 16 3.58 -0.58 13.74
CA HIS A 16 4.47 -1.07 12.66
C HIS A 16 3.86 -2.22 11.87
N ALA A 17 3.45 -3.31 12.53
CA ALA A 17 2.99 -4.53 11.85
C ALA A 17 1.69 -4.29 11.05
N GLU A 18 0.77 -3.55 11.64
CA GLU A 18 -0.54 -3.21 11.09
C GLU A 18 -0.38 -2.27 9.88
N THR A 19 0.50 -1.27 9.98
CA THR A 19 0.83 -0.40 8.83
C THR A 19 1.36 -1.23 7.66
N HIS A 20 2.23 -2.20 7.92
CA HIS A 20 2.74 -3.10 6.89
C HIS A 20 1.63 -3.97 6.29
N ALA A 21 0.77 -4.57 7.13
CA ALA A 21 -0.35 -5.40 6.68
C ALA A 21 -1.29 -4.63 5.74
N ILE A 22 -1.64 -3.39 6.11
CA ILE A 22 -2.54 -2.55 5.33
C ILE A 22 -1.87 -2.07 4.04
N VAL A 23 -0.62 -1.60 4.07
CA VAL A 23 0.03 -0.98 2.90
C VAL A 23 0.52 -2.01 1.88
N LEU A 24 0.80 -3.25 2.29
CA LEU A 24 1.37 -4.28 1.43
C LEU A 24 0.53 -4.54 0.17
N PRO A 25 -0.77 -4.85 0.24
CA PRO A 25 -1.60 -5.09 -0.94
C PRO A 25 -1.55 -3.95 -1.96
N HIS A 26 -1.65 -2.70 -1.50
CA HIS A 26 -1.70 -1.54 -2.40
C HIS A 26 -0.34 -1.25 -3.03
N ALA A 27 0.75 -1.42 -2.29
CA ALA A 27 2.10 -1.26 -2.84
C ALA A 27 2.45 -2.35 -3.86
N ILE A 28 1.97 -3.59 -3.66
CA ILE A 28 2.15 -4.69 -4.62
C ILE A 28 1.32 -4.45 -5.87
N ALA A 29 0.04 -4.06 -5.74
CA ALA A 29 -0.79 -3.64 -6.87
C ALA A 29 -0.12 -2.55 -7.72
N PHE A 30 0.38 -1.49 -7.06
CA PHE A 30 1.07 -0.40 -7.74
C PHE A 30 2.27 -0.89 -8.56
N ASN A 31 3.10 -1.77 -7.98
CA ASN A 31 4.29 -2.29 -8.66
C ASN A 31 3.99 -3.39 -9.68
N ALA A 32 2.87 -4.10 -9.58
CA ALA A 32 2.47 -5.13 -10.55
C ALA A 32 2.30 -4.59 -11.97
N ARG A 33 2.09 -3.28 -12.13
CA ARG A 33 2.07 -2.59 -13.43
C ARG A 33 3.40 -2.69 -14.19
N ALA A 34 4.52 -2.73 -13.47
CA ALA A 34 5.87 -2.81 -14.05
C ALA A 34 6.58 -4.14 -13.77
N ALA A 35 6.08 -4.95 -12.81
CA ALA A 35 6.73 -6.18 -12.35
C ALA A 35 5.76 -7.38 -12.33
N LYS A 36 4.87 -7.46 -13.35
CA LYS A 36 3.81 -8.49 -13.41
C LYS A 36 4.39 -9.92 -13.41
N VAL A 37 5.48 -10.14 -14.14
CA VAL A 37 6.10 -11.47 -14.28
C VAL A 37 6.74 -11.89 -12.96
N GLU A 38 7.45 -10.98 -12.33
CA GLU A 38 8.14 -11.18 -11.05
C GLU A 38 7.15 -11.42 -9.90
N LEU A 39 5.94 -10.85 -9.98
CA LEU A 39 4.88 -10.98 -8.98
C LEU A 39 3.88 -12.11 -9.28
N ALA A 40 3.99 -12.80 -10.42
CA ALA A 40 3.11 -13.92 -10.79
C ALA A 40 3.01 -15.04 -9.74
N PRO A 41 4.09 -15.42 -9.01
CA PRO A 41 3.98 -16.44 -7.97
C PRO A 41 2.98 -16.11 -6.85
N ILE A 42 2.71 -14.82 -6.59
CA ILE A 42 1.70 -14.40 -5.61
C ILE A 42 0.30 -14.82 -6.09
N THR A 43 -0.03 -14.54 -7.35
CA THR A 43 -1.31 -14.93 -7.94
C THR A 43 -1.45 -16.44 -8.13
N GLU A 44 -0.35 -17.17 -8.31
CA GLU A 44 -0.37 -18.64 -8.35
C GLU A 44 -0.69 -19.26 -6.97
N LEU A 45 -0.15 -18.69 -5.90
CA LEU A 45 -0.36 -19.17 -4.53
C LEU A 45 -1.73 -18.78 -3.96
N PHE A 46 -2.16 -17.53 -4.16
CA PHE A 46 -3.37 -16.99 -3.57
C PHE A 46 -4.59 -17.00 -4.52
N GLY A 47 -4.38 -17.27 -5.80
CA GLY A 47 -5.39 -17.15 -6.85
C GLY A 47 -5.62 -15.72 -7.34
N GLY A 48 -6.32 -15.58 -8.46
CA GLY A 48 -6.65 -14.30 -9.09
C GLY A 48 -5.66 -13.85 -10.16
N THR A 49 -5.89 -12.64 -10.71
CA THR A 49 -5.08 -12.07 -11.81
C THR A 49 -4.33 -10.80 -11.42
N ASN A 50 -4.56 -10.28 -10.21
CA ASN A 50 -3.90 -9.11 -9.65
C ASN A 50 -3.32 -9.47 -8.28
N ALA A 51 -1.99 -9.38 -8.15
CA ALA A 51 -1.28 -9.77 -6.93
C ALA A 51 -1.67 -8.92 -5.71
N GLY A 52 -1.94 -7.63 -5.90
CA GLY A 52 -2.38 -6.75 -4.82
C GLY A 52 -3.78 -7.09 -4.33
N HIS A 53 -4.74 -7.32 -5.25
CA HIS A 53 -6.09 -7.77 -4.86
C HIS A 53 -6.06 -9.14 -4.17
N ALA A 54 -5.23 -10.07 -4.64
CA ALA A 54 -5.06 -11.38 -4.01
C ALA A 54 -4.57 -11.24 -2.56
N LEU A 55 -3.57 -10.38 -2.32
CA LEU A 55 -3.06 -10.10 -0.96
C LEU A 55 -4.09 -9.38 -0.09
N HIS A 56 -4.87 -8.43 -0.64
CA HIS A 56 -5.93 -7.75 0.11
C HIS A 56 -7.01 -8.73 0.57
N ALA A 57 -7.46 -9.61 -0.34
CA ALA A 57 -8.43 -10.66 -0.03
C ALA A 57 -7.88 -11.65 1.01
N PHE A 58 -6.59 -12.00 0.91
CA PHE A 58 -5.93 -12.83 1.92
C PHE A 58 -5.86 -12.15 3.29
N ALA A 59 -5.46 -10.88 3.36
CA ALA A 59 -5.42 -10.12 4.60
C ALA A 59 -6.80 -10.06 5.28
N THR A 60 -7.85 -9.79 4.49
CA THR A 60 -9.24 -9.78 4.97
C THR A 60 -9.66 -11.13 5.54
N ARG A 61 -9.31 -12.25 4.88
CA ARG A 61 -9.61 -13.61 5.36
C ARG A 61 -8.87 -14.00 6.63
N CYS A 62 -7.77 -13.32 6.93
CA CYS A 62 -6.97 -13.54 8.13
C CYS A 62 -7.38 -12.61 9.28
N ASP A 63 -8.47 -11.85 9.13
CA ASP A 63 -8.91 -10.82 10.08
C ASP A 63 -7.80 -9.78 10.41
N ALA A 64 -6.90 -9.53 9.45
CA ALA A 64 -5.90 -8.48 9.58
C ALA A 64 -6.55 -7.10 9.37
N PRO A 65 -6.02 -6.02 9.98
CA PRO A 65 -6.50 -4.68 9.71
C PRO A 65 -6.27 -4.32 8.24
N VAL A 66 -7.24 -3.63 7.65
CA VAL A 66 -7.22 -3.25 6.21
C VAL A 66 -7.31 -1.75 5.97
N ALA A 67 -7.58 -0.92 7.00
CA ALA A 67 -7.82 0.51 6.84
C ALA A 67 -6.93 1.38 7.75
N LEU A 68 -6.11 2.28 7.18
CA LEU A 68 -5.23 3.16 7.98
C LEU A 68 -6.03 4.11 8.91
N ARG A 69 -7.30 4.40 8.59
CA ARG A 69 -8.18 5.19 9.47
C ARG A 69 -8.38 4.51 10.83
N GLU A 70 -8.36 3.19 10.88
CA GLU A 70 -8.51 2.41 12.11
C GLU A 70 -7.24 2.46 12.97
N LEU A 71 -6.10 2.85 12.38
CA LEU A 71 -4.83 3.08 13.07
C LEU A 71 -4.65 4.54 13.52
N GLY A 72 -5.66 5.40 13.32
CA GLY A 72 -5.63 6.81 13.73
C GLY A 72 -5.07 7.78 12.70
N LEU A 73 -4.77 7.35 11.47
CA LEU A 73 -4.38 8.27 10.40
C LEU A 73 -5.58 9.13 9.97
N ARG A 74 -5.43 10.46 9.97
CA ARG A 74 -6.49 11.38 9.55
C ARG A 74 -6.50 11.54 8.04
N GLU A 75 -7.68 11.68 7.45
CA GLU A 75 -7.82 11.92 6.00
C GLU A 75 -7.08 13.19 5.54
N SER A 76 -7.08 14.23 6.39
CA SER A 76 -6.37 15.48 6.12
C SER A 76 -4.84 15.31 6.03
N ASP A 77 -4.28 14.21 6.54
CA ASP A 77 -2.84 13.94 6.54
C ASP A 77 -2.38 13.20 5.26
N LEU A 78 -3.28 12.68 4.43
CA LEU A 78 -2.93 11.86 3.26
C LEU A 78 -2.10 12.63 2.23
N GLY A 79 -2.43 13.91 1.98
CA GLY A 79 -1.65 14.77 1.09
C GLY A 79 -0.21 14.93 1.57
N ARG A 80 -0.03 15.24 2.87
CA ARG A 80 1.30 15.35 3.49
C ARG A 80 2.06 14.01 3.44
N ALA A 81 1.38 12.89 3.68
CA ALA A 81 1.99 11.57 3.61
C ALA A 81 2.49 11.25 2.19
N ALA A 82 1.71 11.59 1.16
CA ALA A 82 2.11 11.44 -0.24
C ALA A 82 3.30 12.33 -0.60
N ASP A 83 3.30 13.60 -0.17
CA ASP A 83 4.42 14.53 -0.40
C ASP A 83 5.72 14.01 0.24
N LEU A 84 5.65 13.53 1.49
CA LEU A 84 6.80 12.96 2.19
C LEU A 84 7.31 11.69 1.51
N ALA A 85 6.42 10.85 0.97
CA ALA A 85 6.79 9.61 0.30
C ALA A 85 7.56 9.83 -1.01
N VAL A 86 7.33 10.95 -1.70
CA VAL A 86 8.02 11.28 -2.97
C VAL A 86 9.18 12.26 -2.81
N LYS A 87 9.32 12.89 -1.62
CA LYS A 87 10.35 13.91 -1.36
C LYS A 87 11.78 13.44 -1.63
N ASN A 88 12.08 12.18 -1.32
CA ASN A 88 13.39 11.57 -1.56
C ASN A 88 13.24 10.45 -2.58
N PRO A 89 13.49 10.71 -3.88
CA PRO A 89 13.40 9.70 -4.91
C PRO A 89 14.27 8.49 -4.59
N TYR A 90 13.71 7.31 -4.79
CA TYR A 90 14.43 6.04 -4.72
C TYR A 90 14.03 5.20 -5.92
N TRP A 91 14.88 4.25 -6.27
CA TRP A 91 14.57 3.33 -7.37
C TRP A 91 13.35 2.46 -7.01
N ASN A 92 12.35 2.45 -7.87
CA ASN A 92 11.18 1.58 -7.80
C ASN A 92 10.79 1.18 -9.24
N PRO A 93 10.39 -0.08 -9.52
CA PRO A 93 10.15 -0.54 -10.89
C PRO A 93 9.05 0.25 -11.60
N GLN A 94 8.01 0.66 -10.87
CA GLN A 94 7.01 1.61 -11.34
C GLN A 94 7.41 3.03 -10.90
N PRO A 95 7.56 4.01 -11.82
CA PRO A 95 7.85 5.39 -11.44
C PRO A 95 6.83 5.92 -10.43
N VAL A 96 7.30 6.54 -9.36
CA VAL A 96 6.45 7.01 -8.27
C VAL A 96 6.12 8.48 -8.46
N SER A 97 4.83 8.81 -8.53
CA SER A 97 4.33 10.18 -8.52
C SER A 97 3.53 10.49 -7.25
N GLN A 98 3.47 11.77 -6.87
CA GLN A 98 2.70 12.20 -5.71
C GLN A 98 1.22 11.82 -5.84
N ALA A 99 0.64 12.05 -7.01
CA ALA A 99 -0.77 11.79 -7.29
C ALA A 99 -1.12 10.30 -7.18
N GLU A 100 -0.26 9.40 -7.70
CA GLU A 100 -0.51 7.96 -7.60
C GLU A 100 -0.31 7.44 -6.17
N ILE A 101 0.64 8.00 -5.41
CA ILE A 101 0.78 7.67 -3.98
C ILE A 101 -0.41 8.17 -3.18
N LEU A 102 -0.95 9.36 -3.49
CA LEU A 102 -2.16 9.86 -2.85
C LEU A 102 -3.34 8.92 -3.10
N LEU A 103 -3.56 8.48 -4.35
CA LEU A 103 -4.60 7.51 -4.69
C LEU A 103 -4.42 6.18 -3.95
N LEU A 104 -3.18 5.67 -3.90
CA LEU A 104 -2.84 4.47 -3.13
C LEU A 104 -3.22 4.64 -1.65
N LEU A 105 -2.85 5.77 -1.05
CA LEU A 105 -3.10 6.08 0.35
C LEU A 105 -4.60 6.29 0.64
N GLN A 106 -5.36 6.85 -0.29
CA GLN A 106 -6.82 7.00 -0.14
C GLN A 106 -7.51 5.64 -0.01
N ASN A 107 -7.19 4.68 -0.87
CA ASN A 107 -7.76 3.33 -0.77
C ASN A 107 -7.28 2.61 0.50
N ALA A 108 -5.98 2.69 0.82
CA ALA A 108 -5.43 2.11 2.04
C ALA A 108 -6.01 2.73 3.32
N TRP A 109 -6.35 4.03 3.28
CA TRP A 109 -7.00 4.71 4.40
C TRP A 109 -8.45 4.28 4.59
N ALA A 110 -9.18 4.12 3.48
CA ALA A 110 -10.59 3.72 3.49
C ALA A 110 -10.79 2.21 3.73
N GLY A 111 -9.76 1.38 3.57
CA GLY A 111 -9.88 -0.08 3.56
C GLY A 111 -10.50 -0.63 2.29
N GLU A 112 -10.41 0.14 1.20
CA GLU A 112 -10.90 -0.26 -0.11
C GLU A 112 -9.87 -1.16 -0.82
N PRO A 113 -10.29 -2.03 -1.75
CA PRO A 113 -9.35 -2.79 -2.56
C PRO A 113 -8.30 -1.89 -3.25
N PRO A 114 -7.08 -2.39 -3.50
CA PRO A 114 -6.05 -1.66 -4.24
C PRO A 114 -6.54 -1.02 -5.55
N ALA A 115 -6.06 0.20 -5.83
CA ALA A 115 -6.48 1.00 -7.00
C ALA A 115 -5.87 0.55 -8.34
N PHE A 116 -4.83 -0.31 -8.31
CA PHE A 116 -4.01 -0.67 -9.47
C PHE A 116 -4.03 -2.18 -9.73
#